data_AF-A0A0B6D5L6-F1
#
_entry.id   AF-A0A0B6D5L6-F1
#
_cell.length_a   1.000
_cell.length_b   1.000
_cell.length_c   1.000
_cell.angle_alpha   90.00
_cell.angle_beta   90.00
_cell.angle_gamma   90.00
#
_symmetry.space_group_name_H-M   'P 1'
#
loop_
_entity.id
_entity.type
_entity.pdbx_description
1 polymer ?
#
loop_
_entity_poly.entity_id
_entity_poly.type
_entity_poly.pdbx_seq_one_letter_code
_entity_poly.pdbx_strand_id
1 'polypeptide(L)'
;MMKKKLITIATLLAASVAITSCTAEAVAVTGLVLASVAVGALAYKWMENPDAYNAYAKNRETVFSAATEVLKENSYTTKEQTVDEKKSEIKAVSPTGDSINIVVQSAKNNPNQSAIYIKDDSKTDATIILNQINQKLADSK
;
A
#
# COMPACT_ATOMS: atom_id res chain seq x y z
N MET A 1 -12.35 71.69 2.90
CA MET A 1 -12.44 70.86 1.68
C MET A 1 -12.47 69.39 2.09
N MET A 2 -13.64 68.74 2.09
CA MET A 2 -13.82 67.34 2.48
C MET A 2 -13.31 66.41 1.37
N LYS A 3 -12.48 65.41 1.70
CA LYS A 3 -12.23 64.25 0.82
C LYS A 3 -12.23 62.94 1.63
N LYS A 4 -13.38 62.28 1.51
CA LYS A 4 -13.67 60.84 1.35
C LYS A 4 -12.86 59.81 2.17
N LYS A 5 -13.65 59.10 2.99
CA LYS A 5 -13.39 57.83 3.69
C LYS A 5 -12.73 56.78 2.80
N LEU A 6 -11.74 56.08 3.34
CA LEU A 6 -11.41 54.69 3.01
C LEU A 6 -11.15 53.97 4.33
N ILE A 7 -12.15 53.21 4.75
CA ILE A 7 -12.09 52.31 5.91
C ILE A 7 -11.36 51.07 5.41
N THR A 8 -10.08 50.94 5.73
CA THR A 8 -9.34 49.71 5.49
C THR A 8 -9.64 48.74 6.62
N ILE A 9 -10.59 47.85 6.37
CA ILE A 9 -10.89 46.69 7.21
C ILE A 9 -9.69 45.75 7.09
N ALA A 10 -8.77 45.82 8.06
CA ALA A 10 -7.67 44.87 8.18
C ALA A 10 -8.22 43.56 8.75
N THR A 11 -8.55 42.64 7.82
CA THR A 11 -8.40 41.19 7.91
C THR A 11 -8.63 40.56 9.28
N LEU A 12 -9.86 40.09 9.46
CA LEU A 12 -10.22 39.02 10.37
C LEU A 12 -9.95 37.66 9.69
N LEU A 13 -9.49 36.71 10.50
CA LEU A 13 -9.60 35.25 10.36
C LEU A 13 -8.48 34.41 9.75
N ALA A 14 -8.23 33.36 10.55
CA ALA A 14 -7.72 32.04 10.22
C ALA A 14 -6.20 31.88 10.13
N ALA A 15 -5.59 31.77 11.32
CA ALA A 15 -4.62 30.70 11.56
C ALA A 15 -5.31 29.33 11.42
N SER A 16 -5.77 29.00 10.22
CA SER A 16 -5.89 27.61 9.80
C SER A 16 -4.50 27.25 9.31
N VAL A 17 -3.71 26.64 10.20
CA VAL A 17 -2.58 25.81 9.77
C VAL A 17 -3.20 24.77 8.85
N ALA A 18 -3.19 25.08 7.56
CA ALA A 18 -3.51 24.14 6.52
C ALA A 18 -2.59 22.96 6.78
N ILE A 19 -3.23 21.83 7.10
CA ILE A 19 -2.68 20.49 7.05
C ILE A 19 -1.71 20.50 5.88
N THR A 20 -0.42 20.52 6.20
CA THR A 20 0.66 20.51 5.23
C THR A 20 0.46 19.24 4.44
N SER A 21 -0.16 19.42 3.27
CA SER A 21 -0.07 18.61 2.08
C SER A 21 0.45 17.21 2.36
N CYS A 22 -0.45 16.24 2.46
CA CYS A 22 -0.14 14.89 1.99
C CYS A 22 0.25 15.09 0.52
N THR A 23 1.54 15.28 0.24
CA THR A 23 2.00 15.68 -1.08
C THR A 23 1.65 14.55 -2.04
N ALA A 24 1.13 14.92 -3.21
CA ALA A 24 0.87 14.00 -4.31
C ALA A 24 2.13 13.22 -4.76
N GLU A 25 3.31 13.52 -4.21
CA GLU A 25 4.55 12.76 -4.36
C GLU A 25 4.46 11.35 -3.77
N ALA A 26 3.61 11.12 -2.75
CA ALA A 26 3.32 9.76 -2.28
C ALA A 26 2.58 8.92 -3.34
N VAL A 27 1.91 9.58 -4.30
CA VAL A 27 1.15 8.94 -5.39
C VAL A 27 2.03 8.70 -6.63
N ALA A 28 3.20 9.34 -6.73
CA ALA A 28 4.07 9.24 -7.91
C ALA A 28 4.98 7.99 -7.92
N VAL A 29 5.17 7.31 -6.79
CA VAL A 29 6.04 6.12 -6.70
C VAL A 29 5.36 4.85 -7.25
N THR A 30 4.04 4.85 -7.42
CA THR A 30 3.26 3.68 -7.87
C THR A 30 3.06 3.59 -9.39
N GLY A 31 3.51 4.59 -10.16
CA GLY A 31 3.00 4.85 -11.52
C GLY A 31 3.59 4.11 -12.72
N LEU A 32 4.58 3.19 -12.59
CA LEU A 32 5.25 2.62 -13.79
C LEU A 32 5.42 1.10 -13.85
N VAL A 33 4.73 0.31 -13.02
CA VAL A 33 4.81 -1.17 -13.11
C VAL A 33 3.45 -1.83 -13.33
N LEU A 34 2.40 -1.08 -13.66
CA LEU A 34 1.06 -1.67 -13.82
C LEU A 34 0.92 -2.58 -15.06
N ALA A 35 1.78 -2.46 -16.07
CA ALA A 35 1.52 -3.05 -17.39
C ALA A 35 2.35 -4.30 -17.76
N SER A 36 3.38 -4.67 -16.98
CA SER A 36 4.40 -5.62 -17.46
C SER A 36 4.64 -6.86 -16.60
N VAL A 37 4.11 -6.93 -15.39
CA VAL A 37 4.08 -8.19 -14.63
C VAL A 37 2.96 -9.08 -15.15
N ALA A 38 3.23 -9.77 -16.25
CA ALA A 38 2.50 -11.00 -16.57
C ALA A 38 2.77 -11.98 -15.43
N VAL A 39 1.94 -11.96 -14.39
CA VAL A 39 1.93 -12.99 -13.35
C VAL A 39 1.53 -14.32 -13.98
N GLY A 40 2.05 -15.42 -13.44
CA GLY A 40 1.64 -16.76 -13.86
C GLY A 40 0.16 -17.04 -13.54
N ALA A 41 -0.25 -18.31 -13.63
CA ALA A 41 -1.56 -18.70 -13.13
C ALA A 41 -1.71 -18.25 -11.67
N LEU A 42 -2.77 -17.49 -11.39
CA LEU A 42 -3.09 -17.04 -10.04
C LEU A 42 -3.30 -18.26 -9.15
N ALA A 43 -2.71 -18.26 -7.95
CA ALA A 43 -2.76 -19.41 -7.05
C ALA A 43 -4.16 -19.60 -6.47
N TYR A 44 -4.93 -18.51 -6.36
CA TYR A 44 -6.25 -18.49 -5.77
C TYR A 44 -7.22 -17.64 -6.59
N LYS A 45 -8.48 -18.09 -6.71
CA LYS A 45 -9.53 -17.37 -7.45
C LYS A 45 -9.78 -15.95 -6.94
N TRP A 46 -9.67 -15.73 -5.63
CA TRP A 46 -9.89 -14.40 -5.05
C TRP A 46 -8.88 -13.35 -5.56
N MET A 47 -7.72 -13.79 -6.07
CA MET A 47 -6.71 -12.89 -6.62
C MET A 47 -7.13 -12.27 -7.97
N GLU A 48 -8.18 -12.79 -8.62
CA GLU A 48 -8.78 -12.14 -9.79
C GLU A 48 -9.50 -10.84 -9.41
N ASN A 49 -9.92 -10.73 -8.14
CA ASN A 49 -10.56 -9.54 -7.57
C ASN A 49 -10.11 -9.31 -6.12
N PRO A 50 -8.84 -8.93 -5.91
CA PRO A 50 -8.29 -8.65 -4.59
C PRO A 50 -8.86 -7.32 -4.06
N ASP A 51 -8.79 -7.12 -2.75
CA ASP A 51 -9.20 -5.84 -2.14
C ASP A 51 -8.11 -4.77 -2.31
N ALA A 52 -6.84 -5.18 -2.41
CA ALA A 52 -5.74 -4.32 -2.82
C ALA A 52 -4.69 -5.08 -3.65
N TYR A 53 -4.03 -4.40 -4.58
CA TYR A 53 -3.05 -4.97 -5.50
C TYR A 53 -1.96 -3.97 -5.88
N ASN A 54 -0.73 -4.45 -6.03
CA ASN A 54 0.32 -3.67 -6.70
C ASN A 54 1.37 -4.57 -7.36
N ALA A 55 2.15 -3.98 -8.26
CA ALA A 55 3.26 -4.58 -8.95
C ALA A 55 4.57 -3.85 -8.66
N TYR A 56 5.68 -4.58 -8.59
CA TYR A 56 6.98 -4.04 -8.21
C TYR A 56 8.09 -4.50 -9.14
N ALA A 57 9.03 -3.58 -9.42
CA ALA A 57 10.35 -3.89 -9.96
C ALA A 57 11.30 -4.40 -8.85
N LYS A 58 10.82 -5.33 -8.03
CA LYS A 58 11.56 -5.99 -6.94
C LYS A 58 11.24 -7.48 -6.95
N ASN A 59 12.20 -8.30 -6.52
CA ASN A 59 11.97 -9.73 -6.40
C ASN A 59 10.91 -10.05 -5.33
N ARG A 60 10.33 -11.23 -5.44
CA ARG A 60 9.24 -11.70 -4.57
C ARG A 60 9.65 -11.72 -3.11
N GLU A 61 10.88 -12.14 -2.81
CA GLU A 61 11.40 -12.29 -1.45
C GLU A 61 11.46 -10.93 -0.74
N THR A 62 11.89 -9.88 -1.44
CA THR A 62 11.93 -8.50 -0.92
C THR A 62 10.53 -8.00 -0.60
N VAL A 63 9.58 -8.18 -1.52
CA VAL A 63 8.20 -7.73 -1.34
C VAL A 63 7.50 -8.51 -0.21
N PHE A 64 7.74 -9.81 -0.12
CA PHE A 64 7.19 -10.66 0.94
C PHE A 64 7.76 -10.34 2.33
N SER A 65 9.06 -10.06 2.41
CA SER A 65 9.70 -9.60 3.65
C SER A 65 9.10 -8.28 4.12
N ALA A 66 8.95 -7.31 3.20
CA ALA A 66 8.32 -6.03 3.53
C ALA A 66 6.88 -6.21 4.02
N ALA A 67 6.09 -7.09 3.38
CA ALA A 67 4.74 -7.39 3.84
C ALA A 67 4.71 -7.99 5.25
N THR A 68 5.63 -8.92 5.55
CA THR A 68 5.73 -9.54 6.88
C THR A 68 6.11 -8.52 7.95
N GLU A 69 7.05 -7.63 7.66
CA GLU A 69 7.46 -6.56 8.58
C GLU A 69 6.33 -5.58 8.84
N VAL A 70 5.62 -5.13 7.81
CA VAL A 70 4.47 -4.22 7.97
C VAL A 70 3.39 -4.87 8.83
N LEU A 71 3.05 -6.13 8.59
CA LEU A 71 2.07 -6.84 9.43
C LEU A 71 2.53 -6.88 10.89
N LYS A 72 3.81 -7.16 11.14
CA LYS A 72 4.39 -7.15 12.50
C LYS A 72 4.33 -5.75 13.15
N GLU A 73 4.67 -4.70 12.41
CA GLU A 73 4.63 -3.30 12.88
C GLU A 73 3.21 -2.86 13.24
N ASN A 74 2.20 -3.38 12.53
CA ASN A 74 0.79 -3.14 12.81
C ASN A 74 0.17 -4.16 13.79
N SER A 75 1.02 -4.95 14.48
CA SER A 75 0.58 -5.92 15.50
C SER A 75 -0.38 -7.01 15.00
N TYR A 76 -0.32 -7.35 13.71
CA TYR A 76 -1.02 -8.52 13.19
C TYR A 76 -0.37 -9.80 13.72
N THR A 77 -1.20 -10.79 14.02
CA THR A 77 -0.74 -12.14 14.39
C THR A 77 -0.78 -13.06 13.18
N THR A 78 0.39 -13.44 12.67
CA THR A 78 0.50 -14.44 11.60
C THR A 78 -0.04 -15.79 12.08
N LYS A 79 -0.95 -16.37 11.30
CA LYS A 79 -1.56 -17.70 11.54
C LYS A 79 -0.93 -18.78 10.67
N GLU A 80 -0.65 -18.44 9.41
CA GLU A 80 -0.04 -19.35 8.43
C GLU A 80 0.87 -18.52 7.53
N GLN A 81 2.02 -19.10 7.16
CA GLN A 81 2.96 -18.49 6.23
C GLN A 81 3.61 -19.59 5.39
N THR A 82 3.67 -19.41 4.08
CA THR A 82 4.32 -20.37 3.16
C THR A 82 5.27 -19.67 2.21
N VAL A 83 6.34 -20.36 1.82
CA VAL A 83 7.40 -19.82 0.94
C VAL A 83 7.79 -20.88 -0.10
N ASP A 84 6.80 -21.47 -0.78
CA ASP A 84 7.00 -22.55 -1.76
C ASP A 84 5.77 -22.71 -2.68
N GLU A 85 5.36 -23.93 -3.07
CA GLU A 85 4.48 -24.27 -4.21
C GLU A 85 3.15 -23.48 -4.29
N LYS A 86 2.66 -22.93 -3.17
CA LYS A 86 1.47 -22.06 -3.10
C LYS A 86 1.71 -20.60 -3.49
N LYS A 87 2.95 -20.25 -3.86
CA LYS A 87 3.49 -18.87 -3.90
C LYS A 87 3.54 -18.27 -2.50
N SER A 88 4.31 -17.20 -2.30
CA SER A 88 4.62 -16.70 -0.97
C SER A 88 3.35 -16.10 -0.33
N GLU A 89 2.71 -16.84 0.58
CA GLU A 89 1.42 -16.48 1.21
C GLU A 89 1.62 -16.16 2.70
N ILE A 90 0.87 -15.17 3.20
CA ILE A 90 0.76 -14.81 4.61
C ILE A 90 -0.72 -14.71 4.96
N LYS A 91 -1.18 -15.51 5.92
CA LYS A 91 -2.48 -15.33 6.58
C LYS A 91 -2.25 -14.80 7.97
N ALA A 92 -2.86 -13.66 8.29
CA ALA A 92 -2.73 -13.04 9.59
C ALA A 92 -4.09 -12.50 10.07
N VAL A 93 -4.15 -12.15 11.35
CA VAL A 93 -5.34 -11.58 11.98
C VAL A 93 -4.94 -10.28 12.67
N SER A 94 -5.73 -9.22 12.47
CA SER A 94 -5.52 -7.91 13.08
C SER A 94 -5.78 -7.96 14.60
N PRO A 95 -5.37 -6.93 15.36
CA PRO A 95 -5.77 -6.79 16.77
C PRO A 95 -7.29 -6.72 17.00
N THR A 96 -8.06 -6.28 15.98
CA THR A 96 -9.53 -6.22 16.02
C THR A 96 -10.20 -7.55 15.66
N GLY A 97 -9.43 -8.53 15.17
CA GLY A 97 -9.91 -9.87 14.83
C GLY A 97 -10.20 -10.09 13.34
N ASP A 98 -9.95 -9.09 12.48
CA ASP A 98 -10.17 -9.18 11.04
C ASP A 98 -9.05 -9.97 10.37
N SER A 99 -9.41 -10.84 9.41
CA SER A 99 -8.41 -11.65 8.70
C SER A 99 -7.86 -10.89 7.50
N ILE A 100 -6.54 -11.00 7.32
CA ILE A 100 -5.84 -10.54 6.12
C ILE A 100 -5.09 -11.72 5.48
N ASN A 101 -5.21 -11.84 4.17
CA ASN A 101 -4.45 -12.79 3.36
C ASN A 101 -3.65 -12.04 2.30
N ILE A 102 -2.34 -12.27 2.28
CA ILE A 102 -1.40 -11.63 1.36
C ILE A 102 -0.71 -12.71 0.54
N VAL A 103 -0.70 -12.55 -0.78
CA VAL A 103 0.06 -13.41 -1.69
C VAL A 103 1.00 -12.57 -2.53
N VAL A 104 2.27 -12.98 -2.56
CA VAL A 104 3.30 -12.38 -3.42
C VAL A 104 3.75 -13.40 -4.46
N GLN A 105 3.66 -13.02 -5.73
CA GLN A 105 4.07 -13.86 -6.85
C GLN A 105 5.17 -13.18 -7.67
N SER A 106 6.16 -13.96 -8.11
CA SER A 106 7.09 -13.52 -9.15
C SER A 106 6.37 -13.38 -10.49
N ALA A 107 6.84 -12.45 -11.34
CA ALA A 107 6.40 -12.38 -12.72
C ALA A 107 6.79 -13.68 -13.47
N LYS A 108 5.95 -14.12 -14.41
CA LYS A 108 6.07 -15.40 -15.13
C LYS A 108 7.46 -15.61 -15.76
N ASN A 109 8.07 -14.54 -16.26
CA ASN A 109 9.36 -14.59 -16.97
C ASN A 109 10.41 -13.63 -16.36
N ASN A 110 10.15 -13.07 -15.17
CA ASN A 110 11.07 -12.12 -14.56
C ASN A 110 11.08 -12.28 -13.02
N PRO A 111 12.09 -12.96 -12.45
CA PRO A 111 12.15 -13.17 -10.99
C PRO A 111 12.45 -11.88 -10.21
N ASN A 112 12.96 -10.84 -10.88
CA ASN A 112 13.23 -9.52 -10.28
C ASN A 112 12.00 -8.61 -10.29
N GLN A 113 10.87 -9.11 -10.76
CA GLN A 113 9.60 -8.43 -10.70
C GLN A 113 8.60 -9.31 -9.95
N SER A 114 7.72 -8.67 -9.20
CA SER A 114 6.71 -9.38 -8.43
C SER A 114 5.43 -8.56 -8.34
N ALA A 115 4.36 -9.24 -7.96
CA ALA A 115 3.07 -8.63 -7.68
C ALA A 115 2.57 -9.11 -6.32
N ILE A 116 1.92 -8.20 -5.60
CA ILE A 116 1.28 -8.45 -4.32
C ILE A 116 -0.23 -8.36 -4.49
N TYR A 117 -0.94 -9.28 -3.84
CA TYR A 117 -2.39 -9.36 -3.80
C TYR A 117 -2.80 -9.44 -2.34
N ILE A 118 -3.78 -8.62 -1.95
CA ILE A 118 -4.27 -8.58 -0.57
C ILE A 118 -5.79 -8.79 -0.59
N LYS A 119 -6.25 -9.75 0.21
CA LYS A 119 -7.65 -9.96 0.57
C LYS A 119 -7.80 -9.70 2.05
N ASP A 120 -8.79 -8.92 2.43
CA ASP A 120 -8.98 -8.52 3.82
C ASP A 120 -10.48 -8.38 4.12
N ASP A 121 -10.89 -8.85 5.30
CA ASP A 121 -12.30 -8.83 5.71
C ASP A 121 -12.83 -7.38 5.86
N SER A 122 -11.98 -6.45 6.30
CA SER A 122 -12.28 -5.03 6.48
C SER A 122 -12.25 -4.25 5.16
N LYS A 123 -11.50 -4.74 4.15
CA LYS A 123 -11.21 -4.13 2.83
C LYS A 123 -10.44 -2.81 2.90
N THR A 124 -10.75 -1.96 3.86
CA THR A 124 -10.07 -0.67 4.10
C THR A 124 -8.63 -0.93 4.54
N ASP A 125 -8.43 -1.89 5.43
CA ASP A 125 -7.10 -2.23 5.94
C ASP A 125 -6.20 -2.82 4.85
N ALA A 126 -6.76 -3.54 3.87
CA ALA A 126 -5.97 -3.99 2.71
C ALA A 126 -5.25 -2.83 2.00
N THR A 127 -5.93 -1.70 1.78
CA THR A 127 -5.33 -0.54 1.11
C THR A 127 -4.30 0.16 2.00
N ILE A 128 -4.59 0.27 3.30
CA ILE A 128 -3.67 0.88 4.27
C ILE A 128 -2.38 0.07 4.38
N ILE A 129 -2.50 -1.25 4.55
CA ILE A 129 -1.37 -2.17 4.61
C ILE A 129 -0.57 -2.14 3.31
N LEU A 130 -1.24 -2.14 2.14
CA LEU A 130 -0.55 -2.00 0.85
C LEU A 130 0.27 -0.71 0.76
N ASN A 131 -0.29 0.41 1.21
CA ASN A 131 0.41 1.70 1.18
C ASN A 131 1.64 1.72 2.09
N GLN A 132 1.56 1.12 3.28
CA GLN A 132 2.71 0.99 4.17
C GLN A 132 3.79 0.07 3.58
N ILE A 133 3.40 -1.01 2.91
CA ILE A 133 4.33 -1.87 2.15
C ILE A 133 5.02 -1.08 1.04
N ASN A 134 4.27 -0.28 0.28
CA ASN A 134 4.82 0.59 -0.76
C ASN A 134 5.87 1.56 -0.21
N GLN A 135 5.58 2.20 0.93
CA GLN A 135 6.52 3.12 1.60
C GLN A 135 7.80 2.39 2.03
N LYS A 136 7.66 1.28 2.74
CA LYS A 136 8.81 0.47 3.19
C LYS A 136 9.70 0.02 2.02
N LEU A 137 9.10 -0.35 0.89
CA LEU A 137 9.83 -0.75 -0.32
C LEU A 137 10.51 0.43 -1.03
N ALA A 138 9.96 1.64 -0.92
CA ALA A 138 10.55 2.86 -1.46
C ALA A 138 11.77 3.32 -0.66
N ASP A 139 11.73 3.15 0.66
CA ASP A 139 12.80 3.52 1.59
C ASP A 139 13.98 2.54 1.57
N SER A 140 13.75 1.31 1.11
CA SER A 140 14.76 0.25 0.96
C SER A 140 15.69 0.43 -0.25
N LYS A 141 16.11 1.67 -0.55
CA LYS A 141 17.03 2.01 -1.66
C LYS A 141 18.47 1.64 -1.39
#